data_AF-A0A6B3I4N0-F1
#
_entry.id   AF-A0A6B3I4N0-F1
#
_cell.length_a   1.000
_cell.length_b   1.000
_cell.length_c   1.000
_cell.angle_alpha   90.00
_cell.angle_beta   90.00
_cell.angle_gamma   90.00
#
_symmetry.space_group_name_H-M   'P 1'
#
loop_
_entity.id
_entity.type
_entity.pdbx_description
1 polymer ?
#
loop_
_entity_poly.entity_id
_entity_poly.type
_entity_poly.pdbx_seq_one_letter_code
_entity_poly.pdbx_strand_id
1 'polypeptide(L)'
;MTGTRTTTAADGWQEDPPARRGFGLNGNGYGSLSRQFPSTPQGAQDARHAAVRQLGQWGFGPMEDVSCAVALVVAELAANAVRHGSLPGREFAVRVDYE
;
A
#
# COMPACT_ATOMS: atom_id res chain seq x y z
N MET A 1 -42.54 44.78 3.60
CA MET A 1 -41.60 44.21 4.59
C MET A 1 -41.85 42.72 4.66
N THR A 2 -40.77 41.94 4.85
CA THR A 2 -40.72 40.45 4.86
C THR A 2 -40.82 39.84 3.48
N GLY A 3 -39.83 39.15 2.90
CA GLY A 3 -38.50 38.72 3.29
C GLY A 3 -38.10 37.72 2.18
N THR A 4 -37.05 38.04 1.44
CA THR A 4 -36.66 37.43 0.16
C THR A 4 -36.34 35.94 0.27
N ARG A 5 -36.91 35.16 -0.66
CA ARG A 5 -36.55 33.78 -0.97
C ARG A 5 -35.18 33.79 -1.66
N THR A 6 -34.15 33.30 -1.00
CA THR A 6 -32.85 33.04 -1.63
C THR A 6 -32.63 31.54 -1.71
N THR A 7 -32.93 30.99 -2.87
CA THR A 7 -32.35 29.74 -3.35
C THR A 7 -30.94 30.05 -3.81
N THR A 8 -29.93 29.60 -3.08
CA THR A 8 -28.54 29.60 -3.57
C THR A 8 -28.30 28.26 -4.25
N ALA A 9 -28.01 28.36 -5.55
CA ALA A 9 -27.63 27.30 -6.43
C ALA A 9 -26.42 26.52 -5.88
N ALA A 10 -26.46 25.21 -6.10
CA ALA A 10 -25.33 24.32 -5.97
C ALA A 10 -24.31 24.68 -7.06
N ASP A 11 -23.35 25.53 -6.73
CA ASP A 11 -22.10 25.70 -7.45
C ASP A 11 -20.98 25.63 -6.41
N GLY A 12 -20.35 24.47 -6.34
CA GLY A 12 -19.23 24.23 -5.47
C GLY A 12 -18.52 23.02 -5.99
N TRP A 13 -17.41 23.25 -6.68
CA TRP A 13 -16.44 22.26 -7.09
C TRP A 13 -16.38 21.14 -6.06
N GLN A 14 -16.71 19.92 -6.48
CA GLN A 14 -16.36 18.73 -5.73
C GLN A 14 -14.82 18.73 -5.70
N GLU A 15 -14.25 19.40 -4.72
CA GLU A 15 -12.85 19.20 -4.39
C GLU A 15 -12.75 17.72 -4.04
N ASP A 16 -12.05 16.96 -4.88
CA ASP A 16 -11.56 15.66 -4.47
C ASP A 16 -10.95 15.85 -3.07
N PRO A 17 -11.32 15.03 -2.07
CA PRO A 17 -10.69 15.12 -0.76
C PRO A 17 -9.19 15.15 -0.99
N PRO A 18 -8.42 16.03 -0.33
CA PRO A 18 -7.03 16.23 -0.66
C PRO A 18 -6.37 14.87 -0.65
N ALA A 19 -6.00 14.38 -1.86
CA ALA A 19 -5.19 13.19 -2.01
C ALA A 19 -4.13 13.32 -0.94
N ARG A 20 -4.00 12.33 -0.04
CA ARG A 20 -3.24 12.48 1.21
C ARG A 20 -1.75 12.66 0.86
N ARG A 21 -1.40 13.88 0.44
CA ARG A 21 -0.10 14.31 -0.07
C ARG A 21 0.81 14.37 1.13
N GLY A 22 1.59 13.31 1.28
CA GLY A 22 2.48 13.12 2.43
C GLY A 22 2.86 11.66 2.63
N PHE A 23 2.06 10.74 2.10
CA PHE A 23 2.22 9.30 2.33
C PHE A 23 2.93 8.54 1.19
N GLY A 24 3.73 9.19 0.35
CA GLY A 24 4.39 8.47 -0.77
C GLY A 24 3.42 7.82 -1.78
N LEU A 25 2.16 8.24 -1.75
CA LEU A 25 1.15 7.98 -2.78
C LEU A 25 1.38 8.97 -3.94
N ASN A 26 1.06 8.54 -5.15
CA ASN A 26 1.11 9.41 -6.32
C ASN A 26 -0.05 10.43 -6.31
N GLY A 27 -0.07 11.34 -7.29
CA GLY A 27 -1.04 12.44 -7.35
C GLY A 27 -2.51 11.99 -7.43
N ASN A 28 -2.76 10.75 -7.83
CA ASN A 28 -4.07 10.10 -7.90
C ASN A 28 -4.38 9.19 -6.70
N GLY A 29 -3.52 9.15 -5.67
CA GLY A 29 -3.76 8.40 -4.43
C GLY A 29 -3.31 6.94 -4.43
N TYR A 30 -2.72 6.45 -5.51
CA TYR A 30 -2.20 5.09 -5.67
C TYR A 30 -0.78 4.97 -5.12
N GLY A 31 -0.40 3.76 -4.73
CA GLY A 31 0.95 3.41 -4.29
C GLY A 31 1.43 2.11 -4.94
N SER A 32 2.73 2.00 -5.26
CA SER A 32 3.31 0.72 -5.68
C SER A 32 4.67 0.48 -5.04
N LEU A 33 4.89 -0.76 -4.60
CA LEU A 33 6.18 -1.33 -4.22
C LEU A 33 6.48 -2.48 -5.15
N SER A 34 7.67 -2.50 -5.75
CA SER A 34 8.14 -3.63 -6.56
C SER A 34 9.62 -3.88 -6.25
N ARG A 35 9.94 -5.01 -5.61
CA ARG A 35 11.32 -5.36 -5.21
C ARG A 35 11.60 -6.86 -5.41
N GLN A 36 12.87 -7.19 -5.61
CA GLN A 36 13.38 -8.56 -5.61
C GLN A 36 14.08 -8.88 -4.30
N PHE A 37 14.00 -10.14 -3.88
CA PHE A 37 14.59 -10.65 -2.65
C PHE A 37 15.25 -12.01 -2.91
N PRO A 38 16.38 -12.30 -2.23
CA PRO A 38 17.03 -13.59 -2.36
C PRO A 38 16.10 -14.69 -1.83
N SER A 39 16.08 -15.85 -2.48
CA SER A 39 15.28 -17.02 -2.08
C SER A 39 15.86 -17.72 -0.83
N THR A 40 15.90 -16.98 0.28
CA THR A 40 16.41 -17.41 1.58
C THR A 40 15.41 -17.01 2.68
N PRO A 41 15.43 -17.66 3.86
CA PRO A 41 14.57 -17.26 4.99
C PRO A 41 14.73 -15.78 5.38
N GLN A 42 15.96 -15.25 5.33
CA GLN A 42 16.25 -13.82 5.55
C GLN A 42 15.54 -12.95 4.50
N GLY A 43 15.60 -13.33 3.23
CA GLY A 43 14.93 -12.61 2.14
C GLY A 43 13.40 -12.59 2.28
N ALA A 44 12.79 -13.68 2.77
CA ALA A 44 11.36 -13.71 3.07
C ALA A 44 10.99 -12.73 4.20
N GLN A 45 11.82 -12.67 5.24
CA GLN A 45 11.62 -11.74 6.34
C GLN A 45 11.81 -10.28 5.90
N ASP A 46 12.80 -10.01 5.04
CA ASP A 46 13.04 -8.68 4.46
C ASP A 46 11.90 -8.24 3.53
N ALA A 47 11.32 -9.17 2.78
CA ALA A 47 10.15 -8.92 1.93
C ALA A 47 8.94 -8.47 2.77
N ARG A 48 8.63 -9.20 3.85
CA ARG A 48 7.57 -8.84 4.79
C ARG A 48 7.81 -7.46 5.41
N HIS A 49 9.01 -7.21 5.90
CA HIS A 49 9.35 -5.90 6.49
C HIS A 49 9.28 -4.76 5.48
N ALA A 50 9.69 -4.99 4.24
CA ALA A 50 9.61 -4.00 3.18
C ALA A 50 8.14 -3.63 2.87
N ALA A 51 7.25 -4.62 2.79
CA ALA A 51 5.82 -4.40 2.58
C ALA A 51 5.21 -3.58 3.73
N VAL A 52 5.44 -3.95 4.99
CA VAL A 52 4.92 -3.20 6.15
C VAL A 52 5.46 -1.77 6.21
N ARG A 53 6.77 -1.57 5.93
CA ARG A 53 7.33 -0.21 5.86
C ARG A 53 6.71 0.60 4.74
N GLN A 54 6.41 0.00 3.60
CA GLN A 54 5.74 0.70 2.50
C GLN A 54 4.32 1.10 2.88
N LEU A 55 3.56 0.21 3.52
CA LEU A 55 2.22 0.53 4.01
C LEU A 55 2.24 1.67 5.02
N GLY A 56 3.24 1.69 5.91
CA GLY A 56 3.50 2.82 6.80
C GLY A 56 3.78 4.13 6.06
N GLN A 57 4.49 4.06 4.93
CA GLN A 57 4.65 5.23 4.06
C GLN A 57 3.31 5.66 3.50
N TRP A 58 2.48 4.73 2.99
CA TRP A 58 1.12 4.99 2.47
C TRP A 58 0.08 5.39 3.54
N GLY A 59 0.46 5.42 4.81
CA GLY A 59 -0.35 5.94 5.91
C GLY A 59 -1.08 4.88 6.72
N PHE A 60 -0.82 3.59 6.49
CA PHE A 60 -1.34 2.49 7.30
C PHE A 60 -0.42 2.20 8.49
N GLY A 61 -0.93 2.32 9.71
CA GLY A 61 -0.18 1.98 10.91
C GLY A 61 0.27 0.50 10.92
N PRO A 62 1.40 0.15 11.57
CA PRO A 62 1.94 -1.21 11.55
C PRO A 62 1.05 -2.27 12.23
N MET A 63 0.12 -1.83 13.09
CA MET A 63 -0.82 -2.70 13.81
C MET A 63 -2.25 -2.61 13.25
N GLU A 64 -2.47 -1.87 12.16
CA GLU A 64 -3.76 -1.87 11.48
C GLU A 64 -4.01 -3.22 10.79
N ASP A 65 -5.28 -3.61 10.67
CA ASP A 65 -5.68 -4.88 10.08
C ASP A 65 -5.12 -5.05 8.65
N VAL A 66 -5.07 -3.97 7.86
CA VAL A 66 -4.48 -3.96 6.51
C VAL A 66 -3.00 -4.32 6.56
N SER A 67 -2.23 -3.68 7.43
CA SER A 67 -0.80 -3.96 7.62
C SER A 67 -0.55 -5.39 8.08
N CYS A 68 -1.35 -5.87 9.04
CA CYS A 68 -1.26 -7.24 9.54
C CYS A 68 -1.60 -8.26 8.44
N ALA A 69 -2.67 -8.05 7.69
CA ALA A 69 -3.10 -8.94 6.61
C ALA A 69 -2.06 -9.01 5.48
N VAL A 70 -1.57 -7.86 5.01
CA VAL A 70 -0.53 -7.82 3.96
C VAL A 70 0.78 -8.45 4.47
N ALA A 71 1.17 -8.20 5.73
CA ALA A 71 2.35 -8.82 6.31
C ALA A 71 2.25 -10.36 6.30
N LEU A 72 1.09 -10.91 6.67
CA LEU A 72 0.84 -12.35 6.65
C LEU A 72 0.89 -12.90 5.23
N VAL A 73 0.17 -12.29 4.28
CA VAL A 73 0.15 -12.76 2.88
C VAL A 73 1.55 -12.73 2.27
N VAL A 74 2.30 -11.64 2.44
CA VAL A 74 3.68 -11.54 1.93
C VAL A 74 4.58 -12.57 2.59
N ALA A 75 4.44 -12.81 3.90
CA ALA A 75 5.22 -13.84 4.61
C ALA A 75 4.98 -15.24 4.04
N GLU A 76 3.72 -15.63 3.86
CA GLU A 76 3.36 -16.97 3.38
C GLU A 76 3.79 -17.17 1.92
N LEU A 77 3.57 -16.18 1.06
CA LEU A 77 3.99 -16.26 -0.35
C LEU A 77 5.52 -16.29 -0.48
N ALA A 78 6.24 -15.48 0.30
CA ALA A 78 7.69 -15.51 0.31
C ALA A 78 8.23 -16.83 0.89
N ALA A 79 7.61 -17.38 1.94
CA ALA A 79 7.96 -18.69 2.48
C ALA A 79 7.75 -19.81 1.44
N ASN A 80 6.65 -19.73 0.67
CA ASN A 80 6.40 -20.66 -0.44
C ASN A 80 7.45 -20.50 -1.54
N ALA A 81 7.85 -19.27 -1.88
CA ALA A 81 8.92 -19.03 -2.84
C ALA A 81 10.26 -19.60 -2.36
N VAL A 82 10.62 -19.42 -1.08
CA VAL A 82 11.85 -19.97 -0.49
C VAL A 82 11.81 -21.51 -0.45
N ARG A 83 10.67 -22.11 -0.09
CA ARG A 83 10.56 -23.57 0.07
C ARG A 83 10.44 -24.32 -1.26
N HIS A 84 9.73 -23.74 -2.22
CA HIS A 84 9.33 -24.43 -3.45
C HIS A 84 9.86 -23.79 -4.73
N GLY A 85 10.26 -22.51 -4.69
CA GLY A 85 10.77 -21.76 -5.85
C GLY A 85 12.29 -21.55 -5.87
N SER A 86 13.02 -22.01 -4.85
CA SER A 86 14.48 -21.82 -4.75
C SER A 86 15.24 -22.61 -5.79
N LEU A 87 15.58 -21.94 -6.88
CA LEU A 87 16.60 -22.39 -7.84
C LEU A 87 17.91 -21.63 -7.56
N PRO A 88 19.08 -22.27 -7.68
CA PRO A 88 20.36 -21.60 -7.50
C PRO A 88 20.46 -20.32 -8.34
N GLY A 89 20.78 -19.20 -7.69
CA GLY A 89 20.93 -17.89 -8.35
C GLY A 89 19.63 -17.17 -8.69
N ARG A 90 18.46 -17.66 -8.25
CA ARG A 90 17.17 -16.96 -8.47
C ARG A 90 16.67 -16.22 -7.24
N GLU A 91 16.15 -15.04 -7.50
CA GLU A 91 15.39 -14.22 -6.56
C GLU A 91 13.90 -14.41 -6.79
N PHE A 92 13.08 -14.02 -5.80
CA PHE A 92 11.65 -13.88 -5.96
C PHE A 92 11.27 -12.39 -5.92
N ALA A 93 10.23 -12.03 -6.65
CA ALA A 93 9.72 -10.66 -6.70
C ALA A 93 8.49 -10.52 -5.80
N VAL A 94 8.39 -9.38 -5.12
CA VAL A 94 7.18 -8.94 -4.42
C VAL A 94 6.73 -7.63 -5.01
N ARG A 95 5.46 -7.59 -5.41
CA ARG A 95 4.75 -6.37 -5.77
C ARG A 95 3.55 -6.18 -4.85
N VAL A 96 3.39 -4.97 -4.34
CA VAL A 96 2.20 -4.54 -3.60
C VAL A 96 1.73 -3.26 -4.29
N ASP A 97 0.47 -3.22 -4.69
CA ASP A 97 -0.15 -2.06 -5.29
C ASP A 97 -1.32 -1.63 -4.38
N TYR A 98 -1.52 -0.32 -4.26
CA TYR A 98 -2.63 0.32 -3.57
C TYR A 98 -3.31 1.25 -4.57
N GLU A 99 -4.62 1.11 -4.68
CA GLU A 99 -5.48 1.79 -5.66
C GLU A 99 -6.63 2.55 -5.00
#